data_AF-T1CEA6-F1
#
_entry.id   AF-T1CEA6-F1
#
_cell.length_a   1.000
_cell.length_b   1.000
_cell.length_c   1.000
_cell.angle_alpha   90.00
_cell.angle_beta   90.00
_cell.angle_gamma   90.00
#
_symmetry.space_group_name_H-M   'P 1'
#
loop_
_entity.id
_entity.type
_entity.pdbx_description
1 polymer ?
#
loop_
_entity_poly.entity_id
_entity_poly.type
_entity_poly.pdbx_seq_one_letter_code
_entity_poly.pdbx_strand_id
1 'polypeptide(L)'
;MAGIAPSPRHAQVAYVAIDRHRLDDFRPYIYRTRDGGKSWQAITHGIPPRDFVNVVTVDPVTPGLLYAGTEFGVFVSFDDGDHWQPLQQNLPVTSVRDLLVKDNDLVIATHGRGFWIMDDITPLRQMAAAV
;
A
#
# COMPACT_ATOMS: atom_id res chain seq x y z
N MET A 1 -8.76 0.20 -10.06
CA MET A 1 -7.88 1.37 -10.23
C MET A 1 -6.45 0.85 -10.21
N ALA A 2 -5.51 1.45 -10.95
CA ALA A 2 -4.10 1.05 -10.86
C ALA A 2 -3.31 2.25 -10.33
N GLY A 3 -2.50 2.03 -9.29
CA GLY A 3 -1.69 3.06 -8.65
C GLY A 3 -0.20 2.80 -8.90
N ILE A 4 0.57 3.87 -9.09
CA ILE A 4 2.04 3.82 -9.16
C ILE A 4 2.62 4.72 -8.06
N ALA A 5 3.60 4.19 -7.32
CA ALA A 5 4.31 4.91 -6.28
C ALA A 5 5.82 4.86 -6.57
N PRO A 6 6.45 5.97 -7.00
CA PRO A 6 7.90 6.04 -7.11
C PRO A 6 8.54 6.18 -5.72
N SER A 7 9.73 5.62 -5.54
CA SER A 7 10.51 5.87 -4.32
C SER A 7 11.05 7.31 -4.31
N PRO A 8 10.85 8.08 -3.22
CA PRO A 8 11.38 9.43 -3.10
C PRO A 8 12.90 9.50 -2.99
N ARG A 9 13.58 8.37 -2.72
CA ARG A 9 15.03 8.32 -2.48
C ARG A 9 15.81 7.54 -3.52
N HIS A 10 15.16 6.66 -4.27
CA HIS A 10 15.81 5.80 -5.24
C HIS A 10 15.10 5.89 -6.59
N ALA A 11 15.68 6.64 -7.53
CA ALA A 11 15.08 6.90 -8.84
C ALA A 11 14.77 5.64 -9.68
N GLN A 12 15.37 4.49 -9.34
CA GLN A 12 15.13 3.21 -10.03
C GLN A 12 14.07 2.33 -9.34
N VAL A 13 13.59 2.73 -8.16
CA VAL A 13 12.64 1.96 -7.37
C VAL A 13 11.24 2.55 -7.51
N ALA A 14 10.26 1.70 -7.82
CA ALA A 14 8.86 2.05 -7.88
C ALA A 14 7.99 0.82 -7.59
N TYR A 15 6.74 1.08 -7.22
CA TYR A 15 5.74 0.06 -6.88
C TYR A 15 4.49 0.32 -7.71
N VAL A 16 3.82 -0.75 -8.15
CA VAL A 16 2.59 -0.66 -8.93
C VAL A 16 1.56 -1.61 -8.34
N ALA A 17 0.36 -1.09 -8.06
CA ALA A 17 -0.83 -1.87 -7.78
C ALA A 17 -1.63 -2.07 -9.07
N ILE A 18 -2.06 -3.31 -9.34
CA ILE A 18 -2.86 -3.64 -10.52
C ILE A 18 -4.18 -4.24 -10.07
N ASP A 19 -5.26 -3.59 -10.48
CA ASP A 19 -6.61 -4.08 -10.25
C ASP A 19 -7.17 -4.80 -11.49
N ARG A 20 -7.58 -6.06 -11.31
CA ARG A 20 -8.16 -6.90 -12.35
C ARG A 20 -9.57 -7.40 -12.02
N HIS A 21 -10.24 -6.88 -10.98
CA HIS A 21 -11.54 -7.43 -10.55
C HIS A 21 -12.62 -7.39 -11.64
N ARG A 22 -12.55 -6.42 -12.57
CA ARG A 22 -13.48 -6.33 -13.71
C ARG A 22 -13.31 -7.43 -14.75
N LEU A 23 -12.24 -8.22 -14.65
CA LEU A 23 -11.97 -9.40 -15.45
C LEU A 23 -12.24 -10.69 -14.67
N ASP A 24 -13.03 -10.60 -13.58
CA ASP A 24 -13.33 -11.71 -12.67
C ASP A 24 -12.08 -12.29 -11.96
N ASP A 25 -11.04 -11.47 -11.82
CA ASP A 25 -9.79 -11.80 -11.14
C ASP A 25 -9.61 -10.94 -9.88
N PHE A 26 -9.90 -11.53 -8.73
CA PHE A 26 -9.86 -10.86 -7.41
C PHE A 26 -8.52 -11.01 -6.68
N ARG A 27 -7.48 -11.52 -7.34
CA ARG A 27 -6.18 -11.69 -6.71
C ARG A 27 -5.51 -10.35 -6.43
N PRO A 28 -4.73 -10.23 -5.33
CA PRO A 28 -3.90 -9.07 -5.10
C PRO A 28 -2.75 -9.03 -6.10
N TYR A 29 -2.48 -7.84 -6.64
CA TYR A 29 -1.32 -7.60 -7.49
C TYR A 29 -0.63 -6.31 -7.07
N ILE A 30 0.57 -6.47 -6.51
CA ILE A 30 1.52 -5.40 -6.27
C ILE A 30 2.86 -5.87 -6.83
N TYR A 31 3.52 -5.02 -7.59
CA TYR A 31 4.83 -5.29 -8.14
C TYR A 31 5.82 -4.21 -7.74
N ARG A 32 7.06 -4.60 -7.48
CA ARG A 32 8.20 -3.72 -7.21
C ARG A 32 9.22 -3.82 -8.35
N THR A 33 9.73 -2.68 -8.79
CA THR A 33 10.96 -2.59 -9.60
C THR A 33 12.09 -2.03 -8.74
N ARG A 34 13.34 -2.42 -9.05
CA ARG A 34 14.55 -1.77 -8.53
C ARG A 34 15.51 -1.30 -9.63
N ASP A 35 15.14 -1.45 -10.90
CA ASP A 35 16.01 -1.21 -12.06
C ASP A 35 15.38 -0.25 -13.10
N GLY A 36 14.47 0.62 -12.65
CA GLY A 36 13.78 1.58 -13.50
C GLY A 36 12.69 0.94 -14.38
N GLY A 37 12.15 -0.21 -13.99
CA GLY A 37 11.02 -0.87 -14.64
C GLY A 37 11.41 -1.92 -15.67
N LYS A 38 12.69 -2.32 -15.72
CA LYS A 38 13.17 -3.39 -16.61
C LYS A 38 12.74 -4.77 -16.10
N SER A 39 12.67 -4.94 -14.78
CA SER A 39 12.13 -6.14 -14.13
C SER A 39 11.18 -5.79 -12.99
N TRP A 40 10.23 -6.69 -12.74
CA TRP A 40 9.18 -6.52 -11.75
C TRP A 40 9.04 -7.78 -10.91
N GLN A 41 9.07 -7.62 -9.60
CA GLN A 41 8.87 -8.70 -8.63
C GLN A 41 7.50 -8.55 -7.98
N ALA A 42 6.71 -9.63 -7.93
CA ALA A 42 5.45 -9.64 -7.18
C ALA A 42 5.74 -9.58 -5.67
N ILE A 43 5.03 -8.69 -4.97
CA ILE A 43 5.22 -8.39 -3.55
C ILE A 43 3.86 -8.35 -2.85
N THR A 44 3.17 -9.49 -2.79
CA THR A 44 1.78 -9.60 -2.27
C THR A 44 1.64 -10.56 -1.10
N HIS A 45 2.75 -11.05 -0.57
CA HIS A 45 2.74 -12.03 0.52
C HIS A 45 2.13 -11.42 1.79
N GLY A 46 1.12 -12.09 2.36
CA GLY A 46 0.34 -11.59 3.50
C GLY A 46 -0.99 -10.92 3.14
N ILE A 47 -1.22 -10.57 1.86
CA ILE A 47 -2.54 -10.11 1.38
C ILE A 47 -3.39 -11.32 0.98
N PRO A 48 -4.65 -11.43 1.45
CA PRO A 48 -5.52 -12.56 1.10
C PRO A 48 -5.75 -12.74 -0.41
N PRO A 49 -5.84 -13.97 -0.94
CA PRO A 49 -5.94 -14.23 -2.39
C PRO A 49 -7.19 -13.66 -3.11
N ARG A 50 -8.18 -13.15 -2.38
CA ARG A 50 -9.40 -12.55 -2.93
C ARG A 50 -9.58 -11.08 -2.53
N ASP A 51 -8.54 -10.45 -1.98
CA ASP A 51 -8.54 -9.05 -1.60
C ASP A 51 -7.70 -8.25 -2.61
N PHE A 52 -8.32 -7.86 -3.72
CA PHE A 52 -7.62 -7.16 -4.79
C PHE A 52 -7.16 -5.78 -4.32
N VAL A 53 -6.02 -5.33 -4.87
CA VAL A 53 -5.37 -4.08 -4.46
C VAL A 53 -5.76 -2.97 -5.41
N ASN A 54 -6.23 -1.85 -4.86
CA ASN A 54 -6.60 -0.66 -5.62
C ASN A 54 -5.44 0.33 -5.74
N VAL A 55 -4.62 0.45 -4.69
CA VAL A 55 -3.58 1.46 -4.56
C VAL A 55 -2.42 0.95 -3.69
N VAL A 56 -1.21 1.37 -4.02
CA VAL A 56 -0.03 1.25 -3.17
C VAL A 56 0.61 2.62 -3.05
N THR A 57 1.07 2.98 -1.85
CA THR A 57 1.81 4.22 -1.60
C THR A 57 2.99 3.95 -0.67
N VAL A 58 3.95 4.86 -0.67
CA VAL A 58 5.21 4.74 0.09
C VAL A 58 5.25 5.82 1.17
N ASP A 59 5.86 5.53 2.31
CA ASP A 59 6.18 6.57 3.27
C ASP A 59 7.36 7.42 2.75
N PRO A 60 7.24 8.75 2.68
CA PRO A 60 8.31 9.61 2.18
C PRO A 60 9.47 9.79 3.16
N VAL A 61 9.27 9.45 4.45
CA VAL A 61 10.21 9.68 5.56
C VAL A 61 10.91 8.40 6.01
N THR A 62 10.33 7.22 5.80
CA THR A 62 10.92 5.92 6.17
C THR A 62 11.02 5.00 4.95
N PRO A 63 12.24 4.69 4.45
CA PRO A 63 12.43 3.73 3.35
C PRO A 63 11.83 2.35 3.69
N GLY A 64 11.23 1.68 2.72
CA GLY A 64 10.68 0.33 2.89
C GLY A 64 9.34 0.26 3.62
N LEU A 65 8.86 1.36 4.22
CA LEU A 65 7.52 1.42 4.79
C LEU A 65 6.50 1.73 3.69
N LEU A 66 5.61 0.78 3.42
CA LEU A 66 4.60 0.85 2.37
C LEU A 66 3.19 0.67 2.92
N TYR A 67 2.20 1.25 2.23
CA TYR A 67 0.79 1.07 2.52
C TYR A 67 0.04 0.61 1.27
N ALA A 68 -0.88 -0.33 1.41
CA ALA A 68 -1.73 -0.81 0.33
C ALA A 68 -3.21 -0.68 0.70
N GLY A 69 -4.00 -0.12 -0.21
CA GLY A 69 -5.45 -0.03 -0.09
C GLY A 69 -6.11 -1.12 -0.93
N THR A 70 -6.96 -1.92 -0.30
CA THR A 70 -7.61 -3.09 -0.89
C THR A 70 -9.13 -2.91 -0.96
N GLU A 71 -9.86 -3.95 -1.35
CA GLU A 71 -11.31 -3.92 -1.34
C GLU A 71 -11.89 -3.98 0.07
N PHE A 72 -11.13 -4.52 1.02
CA PHE A 72 -11.60 -4.73 2.38
C PHE A 72 -10.91 -3.86 3.44
N GLY A 73 -9.80 -3.20 3.12
CA GLY A 73 -9.14 -2.31 4.07
C GLY A 73 -7.76 -1.83 3.66
N VAL A 74 -6.92 -1.57 4.65
CA VAL A 74 -5.53 -1.12 4.49
C VAL A 74 -4.58 -2.18 5.02
N PHE A 75 -3.46 -2.37 4.32
CA PHE A 75 -2.32 -3.16 4.74
C PHE A 75 -1.08 -2.28 4.86
N VAL A 76 -0.15 -2.68 5.72
CA VAL A 76 1.18 -2.07 5.87
C VAL A 76 2.26 -3.13 5.65
N SER A 77 3.37 -2.72 5.05
CA SER A 77 4.60 -3.51 4.96
C SER A 77 5.74 -2.69 5.54
N PHE A 78 6.59 -3.35 6.33
CA PHE A 78 7.77 -2.75 6.97
C PHE A 78 9.08 -3.13 6.26
N ASP A 79 9.00 -3.97 5.22
CA ASP A 79 10.11 -4.63 4.55
C ASP A 79 10.02 -4.51 3.02
N ASP A 80 9.62 -3.33 2.56
CA ASP A 80 9.61 -2.97 1.15
C ASP A 80 8.64 -3.80 0.29
N GLY A 81 7.59 -4.33 0.91
CA GLY A 81 6.52 -5.12 0.28
C GLY A 81 6.72 -6.63 0.36
N ASP A 82 7.84 -7.10 0.92
CA ASP A 82 8.11 -8.53 1.00
C ASP A 82 7.10 -9.25 1.92
N HIS A 83 6.61 -8.59 2.97
CA HIS A 83 5.52 -9.04 3.84
C HIS A 83 4.51 -7.91 4.14
N TRP A 84 3.23 -8.23 4.02
CA TRP A 84 2.11 -7.36 4.34
C TRP A 84 1.34 -7.85 5.56
N GLN A 85 0.89 -6.92 6.39
CA GLN A 85 -0.01 -7.20 7.51
C GLN A 85 -1.18 -6.20 7.54
N PRO A 86 -2.35 -6.60 8.05
CA PRO A 86 -3.50 -5.70 8.13
C PRO A 86 -3.20 -4.47 9.00
N LEU A 87 -3.63 -3.30 8.53
CA LEU A 87 -3.65 -2.02 9.24
C LEU A 87 -5.09 -1.51 9.35
N GLN A 88 -5.98 -2.38 9.86
CA GLN A 88 -7.42 -2.07 9.89
C GLN A 88 -7.80 -1.13 11.06
N GLN A 89 -7.27 -1.35 12.26
CA GLN A 89 -7.67 -0.62 13.47
C GLN A 89 -9.21 -0.53 13.61
N ASN A 90 -9.76 0.68 13.73
CA ASN A 90 -11.20 0.95 13.76
C ASN A 90 -11.80 1.35 12.40
N LEU A 91 -11.02 1.28 11.31
CA LEU A 91 -11.52 1.50 9.96
C LEU A 91 -12.59 0.44 9.67
N PRO A 92 -13.78 0.80 9.16
CA PRO A 92 -14.76 -0.19 8.73
C PRO A 92 -14.24 -0.98 7.53
N VAL A 93 -14.72 -2.20 7.36
CA VAL A 93 -14.47 -2.96 6.13
C VAL A 93 -15.09 -2.20 4.97
N THR A 94 -14.26 -1.60 4.14
CA THR A 94 -14.68 -0.76 3.02
C THR A 94 -13.58 -0.71 1.98
N SER A 95 -13.97 -0.55 0.73
CA SER A 95 -13.04 -0.40 -0.37
C SER A 95 -12.22 0.88 -0.23
N VAL A 96 -10.90 0.74 -0.19
CA VAL A 96 -9.93 1.85 -0.14
C VAL A 96 -9.49 2.13 -1.56
N ARG A 97 -9.76 3.35 -2.04
CA ARG A 97 -9.50 3.74 -3.43
C ARG A 97 -8.23 4.54 -3.60
N ASP A 98 -7.81 5.28 -2.57
CA ASP A 98 -6.57 6.05 -2.61
C ASP A 98 -5.97 6.20 -1.20
N LEU A 99 -4.65 6.39 -1.15
CA LEU A 99 -3.88 6.57 0.07
C LEU A 99 -2.86 7.70 -0.12
N LEU A 100 -2.81 8.63 0.84
CA LEU A 100 -1.84 9.72 0.84
C LEU A 100 -1.19 9.85 2.21
N VAL A 101 0.14 9.82 2.25
CA VAL A 101 0.90 10.22 3.43
C VAL A 101 1.12 11.74 3.38
N LYS A 102 0.55 12.47 4.35
CA LYS A 102 0.75 13.90 4.52
C LYS A 102 1.32 14.16 5.90
N ASP A 103 2.57 14.62 5.95
CA ASP A 103 3.32 14.83 7.20
C ASP A 103 3.38 13.53 8.03
N ASN A 104 2.66 13.47 9.14
CA ASN A 104 2.55 12.30 10.00
C ASN A 104 1.18 11.59 9.85
N ASP A 105 0.35 11.98 8.89
CA ASP A 105 -0.98 11.40 8.76
C ASP A 105 -1.06 10.51 7.52
N LEU A 106 -1.77 9.39 7.65
CA LEU A 106 -2.20 8.59 6.52
C LEU A 106 -3.67 8.89 6.21
N VAL A 107 -3.89 9.59 5.11
CA VAL A 107 -5.23 9.88 4.57
C VAL A 107 -5.68 8.69 3.71
N ILE A 108 -6.86 8.16 4.03
CA ILE A 108 -7.43 6.95 3.45
C ILE A 108 -8.74 7.31 2.75
N ALA A 109 -8.74 7.37 1.43
CA ALA A 109 -9.94 7.65 0.65
C ALA A 109 -10.73 6.36 0.42
N THR A 110 -12.01 6.36 0.81
CA THR A 110 -12.86 5.16 0.76
C THR A 110 -13.98 5.32 -0.27
N HIS A 111 -14.47 4.20 -0.79
CA HIS A 111 -15.67 4.20 -1.62
C HIS A 111 -16.94 4.27 -0.75
N GLY A 112 -17.69 5.37 -0.87
CA GLY A 112 -19.01 5.51 -0.24
C GLY A 112 -19.01 5.92 1.24
N ARG A 113 -17.84 6.13 1.87
CA ARG A 113 -17.73 6.51 3.30
C ARG A 113 -16.80 7.71 3.55
N GLY A 114 -16.53 8.52 2.54
CA GLY A 114 -15.65 9.68 2.63
C GLY A 114 -14.18 9.31 2.73
N PHE A 115 -13.39 10.12 3.42
CA PHE A 115 -12.00 9.82 3.73
C PHE A 115 -11.79 9.72 5.25
N TRP A 116 -10.83 8.90 5.64
CA TRP A 116 -10.40 8.71 7.02
C TRP A 116 -8.99 9.25 7.17
N ILE A 117 -8.66 9.72 8.37
CA ILE A 117 -7.30 10.13 8.71
C ILE A 117 -6.84 9.21 9.84
N MET A 118 -5.82 8.40 9.58
CA MET A 118 -5.03 7.80 10.64
C MET A 118 -4.03 8.85 11.08
N ASP A 119 -4.38 9.49 12.20
CA ASP A 119 -3.59 10.53 12.84
C ASP A 119 -2.31 9.90 13.42
N ASP A 120 -1.18 10.52 13.12
CA ASP A 120 0.15 10.15 13.58
C ASP A 120 0.62 8.69 13.34
N ILE A 121 1.24 8.46 12.17
CA ILE A 121 1.92 7.21 11.78
C ILE A 121 3.36 7.11 12.32
N THR A 122 3.82 8.03 13.17
CA THR A 122 5.16 7.97 13.78
C THR A 122 5.45 6.62 14.45
N PRO A 123 4.52 5.97 15.16
CA PRO A 123 4.76 4.64 15.73
C PRO A 123 5.10 3.59 14.65
N LEU A 124 4.45 3.64 13.49
CA LEU A 124 4.76 2.73 12.37
C LEU A 124 6.17 2.98 11.83
N ARG A 125 6.57 4.25 11.72
CA ARG A 125 7.94 4.62 11.31
C ARG A 125 8.99 4.14 12.31
N GLN A 126 8.71 4.21 13.61
CA GLN A 126 9.60 3.72 14.66
C GLN A 126 9.74 2.20 14.62
N MET A 127 8.63 1.48 14.39
CA MET A 127 8.66 0.02 14.21
C MET A 127 9.48 -0.37 12.99
N ALA A 128 9.30 0.30 11.85
CA ALA A 128 10.08 0.06 10.64
C ALA A 128 11.59 0.24 10.85
N ALA A 129 11.99 1.22 11.67
CA ALA A 129 13.41 1.47 11.99
C ALA A 129 14.03 0.41 12.92
N ALA A 130 13.21 -0.43 13.55
CA ALA A 130 13.64 -1.47 14.46
C ALA A 130 13.76 -2.86 13.80
N VAL A 131 13.39 -2.97 12.52
CA VAL A 131 13.44 -4.20 11.71
C VAL A 131 14.71 -4.25 10.87
#